data_AF-A0A374BNQ3-F1
#
_entry.id   AF-A0A374BNQ3-F1
#
_cell.length_a   1.000
_cell.length_b   1.000
_cell.length_c   1.000
_cell.angle_alpha   90.00
_cell.angle_beta   90.00
_cell.angle_gamma   90.00
#
_symmetry.space_group_name_H-M   'P 1'
#
loop_
_entity.id
_entity.type
_entity.pdbx_description
1 polymer ?
#
loop_
_entity_poly.entity_id
_entity_poly.type
_entity_poly.pdbx_seq_one_letter_code
_entity_poly.pdbx_strand_id
1 'polypeptide(L)'
;MKKNYGVVISLLFLFLFGCSSQDNKSNNHSTDDARLEPVEQAYDGCDKLLGSDHGSFKLPEKISKVDFNKVYSLSCNTLKNDDMTNAEKLFKTFYGDDFDESALSTDNGGIVYQAGMNTSAYWGMDIALYSADYEFQENSSGQTYVVGLDEGGITLGGKAIDVTDIDSGLNNYLADFYKDFTINTKEFSVNDTVGRIDFAASLDYENVPFQYSPSAYSRADNENNMSYWTFLQVTGSIGADGKFDFINANAPLNILDKTEKTKMIPFDEAVKILETELAKGSYYEFSNVELMYCCLANQPALDMTEEDNVAKAEQLAEEYNKTPKTFEPMWCFEINGGDGASEGAKEYIKVNALDGEVFVDVS
;
A
#
# COMPACT_ATOMS: atom_id res chain seq x y z
N MET A 1 31.62 15.00 -27.43
CA MET A 1 30.90 13.72 -27.29
C MET A 1 29.85 13.92 -26.21
N LYS A 2 28.58 14.07 -26.60
CA LYS A 2 27.45 14.19 -25.68
C LYS A 2 27.06 12.77 -25.25
N LYS A 3 27.05 12.49 -23.95
CA LYS A 3 26.45 11.27 -23.39
C LYS A 3 24.99 11.59 -23.12
N ASN A 4 24.10 10.91 -23.83
CA ASN A 4 22.67 10.89 -23.55
C ASN A 4 22.47 9.97 -22.34
N TYR A 5 21.97 10.50 -21.23
CA TYR A 5 21.38 9.68 -20.18
C TYR A 5 19.95 9.38 -20.61
N GLY A 6 19.71 8.12 -21.00
CA GLY A 6 18.36 7.63 -21.25
C GLY A 6 17.66 7.45 -19.91
N VAL A 7 16.52 8.12 -19.75
CA VAL A 7 15.53 7.83 -18.73
C VAL A 7 15.08 6.38 -18.95
N VAL A 8 15.34 5.51 -17.97
CA VAL A 8 14.84 4.13 -17.98
C VAL A 8 13.37 4.20 -17.59
N ILE A 9 12.50 4.14 -18.60
CA ILE A 9 11.07 3.87 -18.41
C ILE A 9 10.96 2.38 -18.09
N SER A 10 10.75 2.04 -16.83
CA SER A 10 10.42 0.67 -16.42
C SER A 10 9.03 0.31 -16.94
N LEU A 11 8.99 -0.34 -18.10
CA LEU A 11 7.82 -1.04 -18.63
C LEU A 11 7.54 -2.26 -17.74
N LEU A 12 6.48 -2.18 -16.93
CA LEU A 12 5.93 -3.33 -16.20
C LEU A 12 5.26 -4.28 -17.23
N PHE A 13 5.83 -5.46 -17.43
CA PHE A 13 5.25 -6.51 -18.26
C PHE A 13 4.10 -7.18 -17.50
N LEU A 14 2.86 -7.01 -17.98
CA LEU A 14 1.72 -7.86 -17.62
C LEU A 14 1.89 -9.21 -18.32
N PHE A 15 2.22 -10.25 -17.55
CA PHE A 15 2.23 -11.62 -18.05
C PHE A 15 0.80 -12.17 -18.10
N LEU A 16 0.29 -12.35 -19.32
CA LEU A 16 -0.95 -13.07 -19.59
C LEU A 16 -0.72 -14.58 -19.46
N PHE A 17 -1.29 -15.21 -18.44
CA PHE A 17 -1.54 -16.66 -18.46
C PHE A 17 -3.03 -16.93 -18.61
N GLY A 18 -3.40 -17.51 -19.75
CA GLY A 18 -4.72 -18.10 -19.92
C GLY A 18 -4.85 -19.38 -19.10
N CYS A 19 -6.00 -19.57 -18.45
CA CYS A 19 -6.41 -20.88 -17.95
C CYS A 19 -7.89 -21.16 -18.25
N SER A 20 -8.10 -22.43 -18.55
CA SER A 20 -9.31 -23.07 -19.04
C SER A 20 -10.53 -22.89 -18.14
N SER A 21 -11.68 -22.66 -18.78
CA SER A 21 -13.02 -22.74 -18.20
C SER A 21 -13.25 -24.06 -17.45
N GLN A 22 -13.39 -23.99 -16.13
CA GLN A 22 -14.10 -25.00 -15.35
C GLN A 22 -15.39 -24.37 -14.83
N ASP A 23 -16.52 -24.89 -15.33
CA ASP A 23 -17.87 -24.58 -14.86
C ASP A 23 -17.94 -24.71 -13.32
N ASN A 24 -17.98 -23.60 -12.59
CA ASN A 24 -18.37 -23.59 -11.19
C ASN A 24 -19.58 -22.66 -11.03
N LYS A 25 -20.69 -23.28 -10.60
CA LYS A 25 -21.93 -22.59 -10.24
C LYS A 25 -21.60 -21.48 -9.24
N SER A 26 -21.99 -20.24 -9.57
CA SER A 26 -21.86 -19.10 -8.67
C SER A 26 -22.52 -19.40 -7.33
N ASN A 27 -21.72 -19.41 -6.27
CA ASN A 27 -22.22 -19.41 -4.90
C ASN A 27 -22.65 -17.98 -4.59
N ASN A 28 -23.89 -17.66 -4.96
CA ASN A 28 -24.52 -16.39 -4.64
C ASN A 28 -25.09 -16.47 -3.21
N HIS A 29 -24.22 -16.67 -2.21
CA HIS A 29 -24.61 -16.62 -0.81
C HIS A 29 -24.51 -15.17 -0.32
N SER A 30 -25.68 -14.57 -0.10
CA SER A 30 -25.77 -13.30 0.61
C SER A 30 -25.27 -13.49 2.04
N THR A 31 -24.33 -12.65 2.45
CA THR A 31 -23.81 -12.55 3.83
C THR A 31 -24.76 -11.77 4.76
N ASP A 32 -26.04 -11.62 4.40
CA ASP A 32 -27.09 -10.90 5.16
C ASP A 32 -27.23 -11.34 6.63
N ASP A 33 -26.71 -12.53 7.00
CA ASP A 33 -26.75 -13.08 8.36
C ASP A 33 -25.45 -12.85 9.16
N ALA A 34 -24.46 -12.14 8.61
CA ALA A 34 -23.19 -11.89 9.29
C ALA A 34 -23.39 -11.12 10.61
N ARG A 35 -22.76 -11.61 11.68
CA ARG A 35 -22.85 -10.95 12.99
C ARG A 35 -22.10 -9.62 13.00
N LEU A 36 -22.80 -8.56 13.36
CA LEU A 36 -22.23 -7.22 13.59
C LEU A 36 -22.12 -6.92 15.09
N GLU A 37 -20.91 -6.58 15.53
CA GLU A 37 -20.61 -6.19 16.92
C GLU A 37 -20.13 -4.73 16.99
N PRO A 38 -20.18 -4.08 18.16
CA PRO A 38 -19.54 -2.79 18.37
C PRO A 38 -18.06 -2.81 17.94
N VAL A 39 -17.56 -1.70 17.38
CA VAL A 39 -16.17 -1.59 16.89
C VAL A 39 -15.11 -1.94 17.95
N GLU A 40 -15.39 -1.65 19.22
CA GLU A 40 -14.51 -1.99 20.36
C GLU A 40 -14.34 -3.50 20.58
N GLN A 41 -15.22 -4.33 19.99
CA GLN A 41 -15.22 -5.78 20.07
C GLN A 41 -14.65 -6.44 18.81
N ALA A 42 -14.06 -5.66 17.90
CA ALA A 42 -13.56 -6.15 16.61
C ALA A 42 -12.58 -7.32 16.74
N TYR A 43 -11.79 -7.36 17.81
CA TYR A 43 -10.80 -8.42 18.07
C TYR A 43 -11.21 -9.39 19.19
N ASP A 44 -12.46 -9.33 19.68
CA ASP A 44 -12.91 -10.21 20.75
C ASP A 44 -12.80 -11.68 20.33
N GLY A 45 -12.12 -12.48 21.15
CA GLY A 45 -11.92 -13.91 20.88
C GLY A 45 -10.86 -14.24 19.82
N CYS A 46 -10.24 -13.24 19.19
CA CYS A 46 -9.19 -13.41 18.17
C CYS A 46 -8.09 -14.39 18.62
N ASP A 47 -7.56 -14.24 19.84
CA ASP A 47 -6.45 -15.06 20.35
C ASP A 47 -6.75 -16.56 20.42
N LYS A 48 -8.03 -16.98 20.39
CA LYS A 48 -8.41 -18.40 20.38
C LYS A 48 -8.35 -19.04 18.99
N LEU A 49 -8.31 -18.22 17.95
CA LEU A 49 -8.29 -18.64 16.54
C LEU A 49 -6.88 -18.55 15.94
N LEU A 50 -5.97 -17.79 16.55
CA LEU A 50 -4.60 -17.71 16.02
C LEU A 50 -3.94 -19.10 16.02
N GLY A 51 -3.26 -19.42 14.92
CA GLY A 51 -2.63 -20.71 14.66
C GLY A 51 -3.58 -21.87 14.30
N SER A 52 -4.91 -21.67 14.28
CA SER A 52 -5.84 -22.76 13.96
C SER A 52 -5.94 -23.06 12.46
N ASP A 53 -6.18 -24.33 12.18
CA ASP A 53 -6.44 -24.88 10.85
C ASP A 53 -7.95 -25.05 10.66
N HIS A 54 -8.48 -24.47 9.58
CA HIS A 54 -9.90 -24.42 9.24
C HIS A 54 -10.22 -25.28 8.00
N GLY A 55 -9.30 -26.15 7.58
CA GLY A 55 -9.43 -27.06 6.44
C GLY A 55 -9.13 -26.40 5.10
N SER A 56 -9.76 -25.25 4.80
CA SER A 56 -9.49 -24.48 3.58
C SER A 56 -8.40 -23.41 3.75
N PHE A 57 -8.01 -23.12 5.00
CA PHE A 57 -6.92 -22.22 5.30
C PHE A 57 -6.38 -22.42 6.71
N LYS A 58 -5.20 -21.87 6.97
CA LYS A 58 -4.57 -21.82 8.28
C LYS A 58 -4.29 -20.37 8.68
N LEU A 59 -4.70 -19.99 9.89
CA LEU A 59 -4.43 -18.67 10.47
C LEU A 59 -3.00 -18.56 11.00
N PRO A 60 -2.39 -17.36 10.99
CA PRO A 60 -1.06 -17.15 11.55
C PRO A 60 -1.09 -17.21 13.08
N GLU A 61 0.08 -17.43 13.69
CA GLU A 61 0.26 -17.45 15.15
C GLU A 61 0.12 -16.05 15.78
N LYS A 62 0.33 -14.99 14.97
CA LYS A 62 0.25 -13.58 15.35
C LYS A 62 -0.35 -12.77 14.20
N ILE A 63 -0.97 -11.64 14.52
CA ILE A 63 -1.54 -10.71 13.54
C ILE A 63 -1.24 -9.26 13.90
N SER A 64 -1.28 -8.37 12.90
CA SER A 64 -1.16 -6.93 13.08
C SER A 64 -2.47 -6.35 13.61
N LYS A 65 -2.59 -6.26 14.94
CA LYS A 65 -3.75 -5.63 15.59
C LYS A 65 -3.66 -4.11 15.50
N VAL A 66 -4.66 -3.50 14.87
CA VAL A 66 -4.81 -2.05 14.76
C VAL A 66 -5.55 -1.50 15.98
N ASP A 67 -5.01 -0.48 16.64
CA ASP A 67 -5.66 0.21 17.76
C ASP A 67 -6.50 1.38 17.27
N PHE A 68 -7.81 1.16 17.11
CA PHE A 68 -8.76 2.16 16.62
C PHE A 68 -9.96 2.28 17.57
N ASN A 69 -10.51 3.49 17.64
CA ASN A 69 -11.76 3.75 18.37
C ASN A 69 -12.97 3.87 17.43
N LYS A 70 -12.72 4.04 16.13
CA LYS A 70 -13.72 4.35 15.11
C LYS A 70 -13.30 3.76 13.78
N VAL A 71 -14.27 3.37 12.98
CA VAL A 71 -14.06 2.97 11.59
C VAL A 71 -15.06 3.71 10.69
N TYR A 72 -14.69 3.91 9.44
CA TYR A 72 -15.43 4.76 8.51
C TYR A 72 -15.66 4.06 7.16
N SER A 73 -16.77 4.39 6.49
CA SER A 73 -16.81 4.31 5.02
C SER A 73 -16.44 5.69 4.50
N LEU A 74 -15.40 5.77 3.67
CA LEU A 74 -14.79 7.02 3.21
C LEU A 74 -15.06 7.19 1.72
N SER A 75 -15.41 8.41 1.31
CA SER A 75 -15.39 8.81 -0.10
C SER A 75 -14.15 9.67 -0.33
N CYS A 76 -13.23 9.18 -1.15
CA CYS A 76 -11.95 9.82 -1.40
C CYS A 76 -11.71 10.02 -2.89
N ASN A 77 -10.96 11.06 -3.25
CA ASN A 77 -10.34 11.17 -4.56
C ASN A 77 -8.86 11.51 -4.41
N THR A 78 -8.12 11.58 -5.51
CA THR A 78 -6.70 11.96 -5.49
C THR A 78 -6.58 13.31 -6.17
N LEU A 79 -6.46 14.37 -5.38
CA LEU A 79 -6.26 15.70 -5.94
C LEU A 79 -4.77 15.95 -6.15
N LYS A 80 -4.33 15.86 -7.39
CA LYS A 80 -2.99 16.29 -7.77
C LYS A 80 -2.95 17.81 -7.93
N ASN A 81 -2.05 18.48 -7.21
CA ASN A 81 -1.81 19.91 -7.36
C ASN A 81 -0.32 20.21 -7.44
N ASP A 82 0.14 20.52 -8.64
CA ASP A 82 1.51 20.95 -8.92
C ASP A 82 1.71 22.40 -8.46
N ASP A 83 2.14 22.57 -7.21
CA ASP A 83 2.48 23.86 -6.61
C ASP A 83 4.00 23.98 -6.45
N MET A 84 4.60 24.88 -7.21
CA MET A 84 6.04 25.18 -7.16
C MET A 84 6.51 25.54 -5.76
N THR A 85 5.69 26.25 -4.99
CA THR A 85 6.01 26.66 -3.61
C THR A 85 6.16 25.45 -2.70
N ASN A 86 5.26 24.46 -2.87
CA ASN A 86 5.27 23.25 -2.07
C ASN A 86 6.46 22.35 -2.46
N ALA A 87 6.73 22.20 -3.77
CA ALA A 87 7.89 21.45 -4.25
C ALA A 87 9.20 22.07 -3.78
N GLU A 88 9.36 23.40 -3.90
CA GLU A 88 10.55 24.12 -3.41
C GLU A 88 10.74 23.90 -1.90
N LYS A 89 9.68 24.04 -1.11
CA LYS A 89 9.73 23.80 0.34
C LYS A 89 10.15 22.36 0.65
N LEU A 90 9.60 21.38 -0.05
CA LEU A 90 9.92 19.97 0.13
C LEU A 90 11.41 19.71 -0.19
N PHE A 91 11.87 20.12 -1.37
CA PHE A 91 13.25 19.88 -1.79
C PHE A 91 14.25 20.64 -0.92
N LYS A 92 13.94 21.87 -0.53
CA LYS A 92 14.78 22.63 0.41
C LYS A 92 14.88 21.96 1.77
N THR A 93 13.80 21.34 2.24
CA THR A 93 13.82 20.59 3.51
C THR A 93 14.65 19.31 3.36
N PHE A 94 14.59 18.64 2.20
CA PHE A 94 15.36 17.42 1.92
C PHE A 94 16.87 17.69 1.86
N TYR A 95 17.26 18.63 1.00
CA TYR A 95 18.66 18.89 0.65
C TYR A 95 19.34 19.87 1.60
N GLY A 96 18.57 20.62 2.39
CA GLY A 96 19.10 21.59 3.34
C GLY A 96 19.98 22.64 2.66
N ASP A 97 21.24 22.74 3.11
CA ASP A 97 22.21 23.71 2.59
C ASP A 97 22.66 23.41 1.15
N ASP A 98 22.47 22.18 0.67
CA ASP A 98 22.83 21.77 -0.70
C ASP A 98 21.74 22.11 -1.73
N PHE A 99 20.60 22.66 -1.27
CA PHE A 99 19.52 23.07 -2.16
C PHE A 99 19.90 24.29 -3.01
N ASP A 100 19.69 24.18 -4.32
CA ASP A 100 19.91 25.26 -5.30
C ASP A 100 18.61 25.51 -6.06
N GLU A 101 17.95 26.62 -5.76
CA GLU A 101 16.69 27.02 -6.40
C GLU A 101 16.82 27.10 -7.94
N SER A 102 18.01 27.43 -8.46
CA SER A 102 18.24 27.52 -9.90
C SER A 102 18.24 26.17 -10.63
N ALA A 103 18.28 25.08 -9.87
CA ALA A 103 18.19 23.70 -10.36
C ALA A 103 16.74 23.19 -10.47
N LEU A 104 15.74 24.03 -10.14
CA LEU A 104 14.33 23.70 -10.33
C LEU A 104 13.91 23.88 -11.79
N SER A 105 13.09 22.95 -12.27
CA SER A 105 12.51 22.98 -13.60
C SER A 105 11.14 22.29 -13.60
N THR A 106 10.44 22.37 -14.73
CA THR A 106 9.21 21.61 -14.96
C THR A 106 9.44 20.55 -16.03
N ASP A 107 8.94 19.34 -15.81
CA ASP A 107 9.02 18.22 -16.75
C ASP A 107 7.74 17.38 -16.70
N ASN A 108 7.15 17.11 -17.86
CA ASN A 108 5.90 16.33 -18.03
C ASN A 108 4.79 16.70 -17.02
N GLY A 109 4.61 18.01 -16.76
CA GLY A 109 3.60 18.53 -15.86
C GLY A 109 3.98 18.58 -14.38
N GLY A 110 5.07 17.91 -13.97
CA GLY A 110 5.60 18.00 -12.60
C GLY A 110 6.73 18.99 -12.45
N ILE A 111 7.20 19.11 -11.21
CA ILE A 111 8.32 19.95 -10.78
C ILE A 111 9.49 19.04 -10.44
N VAL A 112 10.63 19.29 -11.08
CA VAL A 112 11.84 18.47 -10.96
C VAL A 112 12.98 19.32 -10.44
N TYR A 113 13.75 18.75 -9.51
CA TYR A 113 15.02 19.29 -9.03
C TYR A 113 16.16 18.43 -9.57
N GLN A 114 17.19 19.07 -10.16
CA GLN A 114 18.37 18.36 -10.64
C GLN A 114 19.65 19.18 -10.44
N ALA A 115 20.41 18.85 -9.39
CA ALA A 115 21.68 19.49 -9.06
C ALA A 115 22.79 18.45 -8.95
N GLY A 116 23.60 18.29 -10.00
CA GLY A 116 24.65 17.28 -10.04
C GLY A 116 24.07 15.86 -10.02
N MET A 117 24.30 15.12 -8.93
CA MET A 117 23.77 13.77 -8.71
C MET A 117 22.44 13.76 -7.92
N ASN A 118 22.08 14.87 -7.28
CA ASN A 118 20.79 14.99 -6.60
C ASN A 118 19.68 15.13 -7.64
N THR A 119 18.67 14.30 -7.54
CA THR A 119 17.47 14.38 -8.37
C THR A 119 16.24 14.15 -7.51
N SER A 120 15.22 14.98 -7.69
CA SER A 120 13.92 14.77 -7.05
C SER A 120 12.82 15.24 -7.98
N ALA A 121 11.62 14.73 -7.75
CA ALA A 121 10.45 15.15 -8.49
C ALA A 121 9.21 15.19 -7.59
N TYR A 122 8.32 16.09 -7.98
CA TYR A 122 7.04 16.34 -7.35
C TYR A 122 5.99 16.44 -8.46
N TRP A 123 5.06 15.49 -8.52
CA TRP A 123 3.96 15.45 -9.49
C TRP A 123 2.63 15.49 -8.75
N GLY A 124 2.24 16.69 -8.33
CA GLY A 124 0.98 16.91 -7.66
C GLY A 124 0.83 16.12 -6.38
N MET A 125 1.90 16.10 -5.57
CA MET A 125 2.06 15.32 -4.33
C MET A 125 2.43 13.85 -4.49
N ASP A 126 2.57 13.32 -5.70
CA ASP A 126 3.49 12.18 -5.85
C ASP A 126 4.91 12.71 -5.67
N ILE A 127 5.60 12.17 -4.67
CA ILE A 127 6.90 12.64 -4.20
C ILE A 127 7.93 11.57 -4.51
N ALA A 128 9.03 11.96 -5.15
CA ALA A 128 10.22 11.12 -5.27
C ALA A 128 11.45 11.96 -4.90
N LEU A 129 12.12 11.60 -3.80
CA LEU A 129 13.28 12.29 -3.26
C LEU A 129 14.48 11.36 -3.26
N TYR A 130 15.60 11.80 -3.85
CA TYR A 130 16.83 11.01 -3.89
C TYR A 130 18.01 11.85 -3.43
N SER A 131 18.72 11.35 -2.44
CA SER A 131 20.06 11.86 -2.11
C SER A 131 21.06 11.39 -3.18
N ALA A 132 22.13 12.15 -3.40
CA ALA A 132 23.22 11.75 -4.30
C ALA A 132 23.90 10.44 -3.89
N ASP A 133 23.82 10.07 -2.62
CA ASP A 133 24.43 8.85 -2.05
C ASP A 133 23.51 7.63 -2.20
N TYR A 134 22.26 7.80 -2.67
CA TYR A 134 21.33 6.70 -2.90
C TYR A 134 21.63 5.98 -4.22
N GLU A 135 22.17 4.77 -4.13
CA GLU A 135 22.24 3.83 -5.25
C GLU A 135 21.11 2.78 -5.14
N PHE A 136 20.23 2.75 -6.15
CA PHE A 136 19.24 1.67 -6.29
C PHE A 136 19.97 0.36 -6.56
N GLN A 137 19.74 -0.66 -5.73
CA GLN A 137 20.31 -1.98 -5.91
C GLN A 137 19.21 -2.99 -6.17
N GLU A 138 19.21 -3.59 -7.36
CA GLU A 138 18.19 -4.54 -7.79
C GLU A 138 18.17 -5.86 -6.98
N ASN A 139 19.18 -6.18 -6.18
CA ASN A 139 19.35 -7.51 -5.55
C ASN A 139 19.88 -7.47 -4.12
N SER A 140 19.56 -6.43 -3.36
CA SER A 140 20.10 -6.30 -2.01
C SER A 140 19.12 -6.88 -0.98
N SER A 141 19.10 -8.22 -0.88
CA SER A 141 18.21 -8.96 0.02
C SER A 141 18.63 -8.76 1.49
N GLY A 142 18.12 -7.71 2.12
CA GLY A 142 18.14 -7.59 3.58
C GLY A 142 17.15 -8.56 4.22
N GLN A 143 17.31 -8.83 5.52
CA GLN A 143 16.27 -9.50 6.29
C GLN A 143 15.09 -8.52 6.41
N THR A 144 13.93 -8.91 5.90
CA THR A 144 12.69 -8.14 6.03
C THR A 144 12.00 -8.50 7.34
N TYR A 145 11.42 -7.48 7.96
CA TYR A 145 10.68 -7.56 9.22
C TYR A 145 9.35 -6.81 9.09
N VAL A 146 8.31 -7.35 9.74
CA VAL A 146 6.98 -6.74 9.84
C VAL A 146 6.80 -6.14 11.22
N VAL A 147 6.52 -4.83 11.25
CA VAL A 147 6.35 -4.06 12.49
C VAL A 147 5.15 -4.60 13.27
N GLY A 148 5.37 -4.90 14.56
CA GLY A 148 4.34 -5.42 15.46
C GLY A 148 4.21 -6.95 15.46
N LEU A 149 4.75 -7.65 14.46
CA LEU A 149 4.83 -9.12 14.44
C LEU A 149 6.19 -9.62 14.88
N ASP A 150 7.24 -9.01 14.33
CA ASP A 150 8.62 -9.37 14.61
C ASP A 150 9.14 -8.66 15.87
N GLU A 151 9.67 -9.45 16.79
CA GLU A 151 10.23 -8.96 18.06
C GLU A 151 11.74 -8.75 17.91
N GLY A 152 12.22 -7.52 18.07
CA GLY A 152 13.65 -7.23 18.13
C GLY A 152 13.97 -5.76 17.98
N GLY A 153 14.97 -5.27 18.71
CA GLY A 153 15.56 -3.96 18.42
C GLY A 153 16.34 -4.04 17.12
N ILE A 154 16.02 -3.17 16.17
CA ILE A 154 16.69 -3.11 14.87
C ILE A 154 18.09 -2.57 15.07
N THR A 155 19.11 -3.16 14.47
CA THR A 155 20.44 -2.57 14.46
C THR A 155 21.00 -2.43 13.07
N LEU A 156 21.56 -1.27 12.73
CA LEU A 156 22.31 -1.03 11.50
C LEU A 156 23.75 -0.67 11.85
N GLY A 157 24.72 -1.45 11.35
CA GLY A 157 26.13 -1.25 11.70
C GLY A 157 26.39 -1.31 13.22
N GLY A 158 25.57 -2.07 13.96
CA GLY A 158 25.63 -2.21 15.42
C GLY A 158 24.99 -1.08 16.24
N LYS A 159 24.35 -0.08 15.59
CA LYS A 159 23.56 0.95 16.28
C LYS A 159 22.09 0.57 16.28
N ALA A 160 21.43 0.67 17.43
CA ALA A 160 19.98 0.50 17.51
C ALA A 160 19.27 1.61 16.72
N ILE A 161 18.29 1.22 15.90
CA ILE A 161 17.38 2.12 15.20
C ILE A 161 15.98 1.87 15.76
N ASP A 162 15.32 2.94 16.18
CA ASP A 162 13.95 2.91 16.67
C ASP A 162 13.00 3.23 15.50
N VAL A 163 12.06 2.34 15.21
CA VAL A 163 11.05 2.56 14.16
C VAL A 163 10.25 3.84 14.44
N THR A 164 10.06 4.19 15.71
CA THR A 164 9.35 5.42 16.08
C THR A 164 10.09 6.69 15.66
N ASP A 165 11.42 6.64 15.49
CA ASP A 165 12.20 7.74 14.92
C ASP A 165 11.93 7.89 13.41
N ILE A 166 11.75 6.77 12.68
CA ILE A 166 11.37 6.75 11.26
C ILE A 166 9.99 7.39 11.08
N ASP A 167 9.00 6.93 11.85
CA ASP A 167 7.63 7.42 11.79
C ASP A 167 7.57 8.90 12.16
N SER A 168 8.22 9.30 13.24
CA SER A 168 8.30 10.71 13.65
C SER A 168 8.99 11.56 12.59
N GLY A 169 10.05 11.05 11.98
CA GLY A 169 10.75 11.70 10.86
C GLY A 169 9.81 11.93 9.67
N LEU A 170 9.14 10.88 9.20
CA LEU A 170 8.21 10.93 8.06
C LEU A 170 7.04 11.87 8.33
N ASN A 171 6.38 11.74 9.48
CA ASN A 171 5.23 12.58 9.83
C ASN A 171 5.61 14.05 9.92
N ASN A 172 6.78 14.37 10.51
CA ASN A 172 7.25 15.76 10.55
C ASN A 172 7.61 16.28 9.15
N TYR A 173 8.23 15.43 8.33
CA TYR A 173 8.72 15.79 7.02
C TYR A 173 7.59 16.01 6.01
N LEU A 174 6.53 15.20 6.09
CA LEU A 174 5.40 15.20 5.17
C LEU A 174 4.12 15.85 5.77
N ALA A 175 4.19 16.41 6.99
CA ALA A 175 3.04 16.97 7.72
C ALA A 175 2.17 17.92 6.89
N ASP A 176 2.81 18.83 6.14
CA ASP A 176 2.10 19.84 5.35
C ASP A 176 1.35 19.25 4.15
N PHE A 177 1.74 18.05 3.71
CA PHE A 177 1.19 17.37 2.55
C PHE A 177 0.12 16.34 2.94
N TYR A 178 0.32 15.63 4.06
CA TYR A 178 -0.53 14.51 4.51
C TYR A 178 -1.31 14.85 5.79
N LYS A 179 -1.73 16.11 5.96
CA LYS A 179 -2.34 16.66 7.19
C LYS A 179 -3.48 15.86 7.84
N ASP A 180 -4.21 15.07 7.05
CA ASP A 180 -5.37 14.30 7.52
C ASP A 180 -5.00 12.86 7.88
N PHE A 181 -3.73 12.49 7.71
CA PHE A 181 -3.22 11.13 7.88
C PHE A 181 -2.01 11.11 8.81
N THR A 182 -1.79 9.96 9.42
CA THR A 182 -0.51 9.62 10.06
C THR A 182 0.22 8.60 9.19
N ILE A 183 1.54 8.73 9.10
CA ILE A 183 2.37 7.79 8.35
C ILE A 183 3.00 6.81 9.34
N ASN A 184 2.76 5.51 9.16
CA ASN A 184 3.29 4.48 10.07
C ASN A 184 4.04 3.42 9.27
N THR A 185 5.27 3.14 9.66
CA THR A 185 6.09 2.09 9.09
C THR A 185 5.45 0.74 9.37
N LYS A 186 5.25 -0.06 8.32
CA LYS A 186 4.65 -1.40 8.38
C LYS A 186 5.70 -2.48 8.21
N GLU A 187 6.70 -2.21 7.37
CA GLU A 187 7.77 -3.16 7.07
C GLU A 187 9.09 -2.44 6.90
N PHE A 188 10.16 -3.15 7.21
CA PHE A 188 11.50 -2.68 6.90
C PHE A 188 12.44 -3.83 6.59
N SER A 189 13.45 -3.55 5.77
CA SER A 189 14.52 -4.48 5.43
C SER A 189 15.86 -3.86 5.84
N VAL A 190 16.64 -4.59 6.63
CA VAL A 190 17.96 -4.14 7.09
C VAL A 190 19.02 -4.68 6.16
N ASN A 191 19.80 -3.77 5.56
CA ASN A 191 20.94 -4.12 4.73
C ASN A 191 22.24 -3.59 5.30
N ASP A 192 22.89 -4.40 6.13
CA ASP A 192 24.19 -4.09 6.74
C ASP A 192 25.32 -3.95 5.72
N THR A 193 25.20 -4.54 4.52
CA THR A 193 26.28 -4.49 3.50
C THR A 193 26.43 -3.09 2.92
N VAL A 194 25.31 -2.42 2.66
CA VAL A 194 25.26 -1.03 2.19
C VAL A 194 25.07 -0.03 3.32
N GLY A 195 24.77 -0.48 4.54
CA GLY A 195 24.56 0.41 5.68
C GLY A 195 23.26 1.21 5.55
N ARG A 196 22.17 0.53 5.18
CA ARG A 196 20.86 1.13 4.92
C ARG A 196 19.71 0.31 5.52
N ILE A 197 18.62 0.99 5.88
CA ILE A 197 17.31 0.38 6.13
C ILE A 197 16.36 0.85 5.04
N ASP A 198 15.75 -0.08 4.32
CA ASP A 198 14.63 0.18 3.42
C ASP A 198 13.32 0.00 4.18
N PHE A 199 12.31 0.82 3.94
CA PHE A 199 11.03 0.72 4.64
C PHE A 199 9.83 0.89 3.70
N ALA A 200 8.71 0.29 4.11
CA ALA A 200 7.38 0.54 3.58
C ALA A 200 6.46 0.97 4.72
N ALA A 201 5.72 2.05 4.49
CA ALA A 201 4.82 2.67 5.43
C ALA A 201 3.44 2.87 4.79
N SER A 202 2.42 2.89 5.65
CA SER A 202 1.04 3.19 5.28
C SER A 202 0.66 4.63 5.60
N LEU A 203 -0.36 5.12 4.90
CA LEU A 203 -1.15 6.26 5.33
C LEU A 203 -2.29 5.74 6.20
N ASP A 204 -2.47 6.30 7.38
CA ASP A 204 -3.48 5.87 8.33
C ASP A 204 -4.49 6.99 8.58
N TYR A 205 -5.78 6.64 8.60
CA TYR A 205 -6.86 7.54 8.97
C TYR A 205 -7.53 7.05 10.24
N GLU A 206 -7.47 7.86 11.31
CA GLU A 206 -7.99 7.47 12.64
C GLU A 206 -7.42 6.11 13.09
N ASN A 207 -6.11 5.95 12.90
CA ASN A 207 -5.28 4.76 13.15
C ASN A 207 -5.52 3.54 12.26
N VAL A 208 -6.53 3.55 11.38
CA VAL A 208 -6.74 2.44 10.44
C VAL A 208 -5.94 2.71 9.16
N PRO A 209 -4.99 1.82 8.80
CA PRO A 209 -4.17 1.99 7.60
C PRO A 209 -5.01 1.85 6.33
N PHE A 210 -4.70 2.64 5.31
CA PHE A 210 -5.07 2.30 3.94
C PHE A 210 -4.20 1.15 3.45
N GLN A 211 -4.72 0.36 2.51
CA GLN A 211 -3.93 -0.66 1.83
C GLN A 211 -2.65 -0.04 1.22
N TYR A 212 -1.50 -0.48 1.72
CA TYR A 212 -0.19 0.09 1.40
C TYR A 212 0.67 -0.79 0.49
N SER A 213 0.26 -2.04 0.27
CA SER A 213 0.85 -2.91 -0.75
C SER A 213 -0.01 -2.90 -2.02
N PRO A 214 0.62 -2.80 -3.21
CA PRO A 214 -0.11 -2.95 -4.46
C PRO A 214 -0.72 -4.34 -4.50
N SER A 215 -2.04 -4.41 -4.68
CA SER A 215 -2.71 -5.66 -4.98
C SER A 215 -3.96 -5.39 -5.81
N ALA A 216 -4.01 -6.00 -6.98
CA ALA A 216 -5.22 -6.07 -7.78
C ALA A 216 -6.14 -7.09 -7.12
N TYR A 217 -7.43 -6.81 -7.02
CA TYR A 217 -8.36 -7.82 -6.53
C TYR A 217 -9.67 -7.83 -7.29
N SER A 218 -10.33 -8.99 -7.25
CA SER A 218 -11.64 -9.24 -7.80
C SER A 218 -12.57 -9.82 -6.75
N ARG A 219 -13.88 -9.74 -7.00
CA ARG A 219 -14.87 -10.50 -6.22
C ARG A 219 -14.69 -11.99 -6.50
N ALA A 220 -14.85 -12.83 -5.48
CA ALA A 220 -14.61 -14.27 -5.60
C ALA A 220 -15.52 -14.98 -6.62
N ASP A 221 -16.65 -14.38 -6.98
CA ASP A 221 -17.67 -14.95 -7.88
C ASP A 221 -17.60 -14.45 -9.34
N ASN A 222 -16.68 -13.54 -9.67
CA ASN A 222 -16.72 -12.81 -10.94
C ASN A 222 -15.59 -13.19 -11.90
N GLU A 223 -15.92 -13.91 -12.98
CA GLU A 223 -14.98 -14.38 -14.04
C GLU A 223 -14.47 -13.26 -14.98
N ASN A 224 -14.85 -12.00 -14.78
CA ASN A 224 -14.50 -10.89 -15.66
C ASN A 224 -13.81 -9.72 -14.94
N ASN A 225 -12.48 -9.66 -15.05
CA ASN A 225 -11.60 -8.48 -15.05
C ASN A 225 -12.07 -7.26 -14.24
N MET A 226 -12.33 -7.41 -12.95
CA MET A 226 -12.35 -6.27 -12.04
C MET A 226 -11.00 -6.19 -11.36
N SER A 227 -10.37 -5.04 -11.52
CA SER A 227 -9.07 -4.72 -10.98
C SER A 227 -9.29 -3.49 -10.12
N TYR A 228 -9.47 -3.70 -8.82
CA TYR A 228 -9.41 -2.63 -7.83
C TYR A 228 -7.92 -2.31 -7.60
N TRP A 229 -7.48 -1.12 -7.99
CA TRP A 229 -6.10 -0.68 -7.80
C TRP A 229 -6.11 0.68 -7.11
N THR A 230 -5.30 0.82 -6.06
CA THR A 230 -4.89 2.13 -5.54
C THR A 230 -3.49 1.99 -4.94
N PHE A 231 -2.61 2.95 -5.24
CA PHE A 231 -1.26 3.01 -4.69
C PHE A 231 -1.25 4.12 -3.64
N LEU A 232 -1.12 3.76 -2.37
CA LEU A 232 -1.02 4.70 -1.25
C LEU A 232 0.25 4.44 -0.42
N GLN A 233 1.27 3.92 -1.10
CA GLN A 233 2.49 3.48 -0.45
C GLN A 233 3.40 4.67 -0.16
N VAL A 234 3.98 4.67 1.03
CA VAL A 234 5.15 5.49 1.35
C VAL A 234 6.33 4.54 1.53
N THR A 235 7.29 4.60 0.62
CA THR A 235 8.54 3.84 0.73
C THR A 235 9.70 4.78 0.92
N GLY A 236 10.79 4.26 1.45
CA GLY A 236 12.00 5.05 1.55
C GLY A 236 13.16 4.24 2.07
N SER A 237 14.25 4.94 2.29
CA SER A 237 15.42 4.35 2.92
C SER A 237 16.12 5.34 3.84
N ILE A 238 16.77 4.79 4.87
CA ILE A 238 17.54 5.53 5.87
C ILE A 238 18.98 5.01 5.89
N GLY A 239 19.94 5.93 5.81
CA GLY A 239 21.35 5.63 5.91
C GLY A 239 21.84 5.41 7.35
N ALA A 240 23.09 4.97 7.51
CA ALA A 240 23.71 4.74 8.81
C ALA A 240 23.86 6.00 9.71
N ASP A 241 23.65 7.19 9.14
CA ASP A 241 23.60 8.47 9.87
C ASP A 241 22.19 8.82 10.39
N GLY A 242 21.18 8.01 10.06
CA GLY A 242 19.79 8.18 10.49
C GLY A 242 19.00 9.15 9.62
N LYS A 243 19.54 9.63 8.50
CA LYS A 243 18.82 10.50 7.56
C LYS A 243 18.15 9.70 6.46
N PHE A 244 17.10 10.28 5.89
CA PHE A 244 16.45 9.74 4.71
C PHE A 244 17.34 9.92 3.49
N ASP A 245 17.74 8.81 2.87
CA ASP A 245 18.47 8.80 1.60
C ASP A 245 17.51 8.78 0.41
N PHE A 246 16.32 8.21 0.61
CA PHE A 246 15.26 8.08 -0.39
C PHE A 246 13.89 8.15 0.26
N ILE A 247 12.96 8.85 -0.38
CA ILE A 247 11.53 8.82 -0.04
C ILE A 247 10.75 8.79 -1.36
N ASN A 248 9.85 7.83 -1.49
CA ASN A 248 8.84 7.80 -2.55
C ASN A 248 7.46 7.67 -1.92
N ALA A 249 6.57 8.62 -2.18
CA ALA A 249 5.25 8.66 -1.58
C ALA A 249 4.21 8.99 -2.64
N ASN A 250 3.13 8.22 -2.68
CA ASN A 250 1.99 8.53 -3.53
C ASN A 250 1.23 9.75 -3.02
N ALA A 251 0.60 10.49 -3.93
CA ALA A 251 -0.27 11.61 -3.58
C ALA A 251 -1.33 11.19 -2.54
N PRO A 252 -1.52 11.98 -1.46
CA PRO A 252 -2.49 11.67 -0.44
C PRO A 252 -3.90 11.63 -1.01
N LEU A 253 -4.75 10.82 -0.38
CA LEU A 253 -6.18 10.89 -0.62
C LEU A 253 -6.73 12.22 -0.09
N ASN A 254 -7.68 12.78 -0.82
CA ASN A 254 -8.52 13.85 -0.34
C ASN A 254 -9.87 13.26 0.10
N ILE A 255 -10.16 13.32 1.40
CA ILE A 255 -11.42 12.82 1.98
C ILE A 255 -12.53 13.82 1.67
N LEU A 256 -13.46 13.42 0.81
CA LEU A 256 -14.62 14.21 0.38
C LEU A 256 -15.80 14.05 1.34
N ASP A 257 -16.03 12.82 1.80
CA ASP A 257 -17.09 12.47 2.74
C ASP A 257 -16.63 11.32 3.64
N LYS A 258 -17.20 11.26 4.85
CA LYS A 258 -16.93 10.19 5.81
C LYS A 258 -18.19 9.82 6.57
N THR A 259 -18.48 8.52 6.61
CA THR A 259 -19.58 7.95 7.38
C THR A 259 -19.03 7.05 8.49
N GLU A 260 -19.11 7.51 9.74
CA GLU A 260 -18.71 6.72 10.90
C GLU A 260 -19.59 5.46 11.03
N LYS A 261 -18.96 4.32 11.34
CA LYS A 261 -19.62 3.04 11.56
C LYS A 261 -19.41 2.64 13.01
N THR A 262 -20.50 2.36 13.71
CA THR A 262 -20.49 1.99 15.13
C THR A 262 -20.49 0.48 15.36
N LYS A 263 -20.76 -0.28 14.30
CA LYS A 263 -20.71 -1.74 14.29
C LYS A 263 -19.99 -2.25 13.05
N MET A 264 -19.37 -3.41 13.18
CA MET A 264 -18.66 -4.11 12.11
C MET A 264 -18.69 -5.62 12.36
N ILE A 265 -18.36 -6.39 11.34
CA ILE A 265 -18.08 -7.81 11.43
C ILE A 265 -16.78 -7.96 12.23
N PRO A 266 -16.79 -8.62 13.41
CA PRO A 266 -15.59 -8.88 14.18
C PRO A 266 -14.72 -9.96 13.50
N PHE A 267 -13.45 -10.03 13.89
CA PHE A 267 -12.46 -10.94 13.32
C PHE A 267 -12.93 -12.40 13.29
N ASP A 268 -13.52 -12.91 14.37
CA ASP A 268 -13.97 -14.31 14.45
C ASP A 268 -15.14 -14.61 13.50
N GLU A 269 -15.97 -13.62 13.20
CA GLU A 269 -17.04 -13.74 12.22
C GLU A 269 -16.49 -13.68 10.78
N ALA A 270 -15.50 -12.83 10.52
CA ALA A 270 -14.80 -12.81 9.23
C ALA A 270 -14.14 -14.17 8.92
N VAL A 271 -13.58 -14.84 9.93
CA VAL A 271 -13.03 -16.21 9.80
C VAL A 271 -14.13 -17.21 9.40
N LYS A 272 -15.32 -17.17 10.02
CA LYS A 272 -16.44 -18.06 9.65
C LYS A 272 -16.98 -17.81 8.24
N ILE A 273 -16.99 -16.56 7.81
CA ILE A 273 -17.34 -16.20 6.44
C ILE A 273 -16.37 -16.87 5.48
N LEU A 274 -15.05 -16.77 5.72
CA LEU A 274 -14.05 -17.46 4.89
C LEU A 274 -14.20 -18.98 4.88
N GLU A 275 -14.54 -19.62 6.01
CA GLU A 275 -14.80 -21.07 6.07
C GLU A 275 -15.92 -21.50 5.11
N THR A 276 -16.88 -20.61 4.87
CA THR A 276 -18.08 -20.88 4.06
C THR A 276 -17.88 -20.50 2.60
N GLU A 277 -17.22 -19.37 2.33
CA GLU A 277 -17.10 -18.79 1.00
C GLU A 277 -15.93 -19.36 0.18
N LEU A 278 -14.87 -19.84 0.83
CA LEU A 278 -13.74 -20.40 0.09
C LEU A 278 -14.08 -21.75 -0.54
N ALA A 279 -13.66 -21.91 -1.80
CA ALA A 279 -13.95 -23.10 -2.58
C ALA A 279 -13.39 -24.37 -1.90
N LYS A 280 -14.22 -25.42 -1.84
CA LYS A 280 -13.82 -26.71 -1.28
C LYS A 280 -12.59 -27.26 -2.00
N GLY A 281 -11.52 -27.53 -1.24
CA GLY A 281 -10.26 -28.05 -1.77
C GLY A 281 -9.21 -26.97 -2.09
N SER A 282 -9.54 -25.68 -1.92
CA SER A 282 -8.51 -24.65 -1.77
C SER A 282 -7.81 -24.80 -0.41
N TYR A 283 -6.54 -24.41 -0.33
CA TYR A 283 -5.80 -24.34 0.93
C TYR A 283 -4.86 -23.13 0.90
N TYR A 284 -5.07 -22.19 1.82
CA TYR A 284 -4.26 -21.00 1.99
C TYR A 284 -3.57 -20.99 3.36
N GLU A 285 -2.28 -20.67 3.39
CA GLU A 285 -1.61 -20.34 4.66
C GLU A 285 -1.49 -18.84 4.73
N PHE A 286 -1.99 -18.23 5.80
CA PHE A 286 -1.89 -16.78 5.98
C PHE A 286 -0.67 -16.42 6.82
N SER A 287 0.09 -15.40 6.39
CA SER A 287 1.26 -14.85 7.10
C SER A 287 0.86 -13.79 8.11
N ASN A 288 -0.18 -13.02 7.81
CA ASN A 288 -0.68 -11.92 8.65
C ASN A 288 -2.19 -11.70 8.42
N VAL A 289 -2.84 -11.02 9.36
CA VAL A 289 -4.16 -10.41 9.15
C VAL A 289 -4.13 -8.98 9.68
N GLU A 290 -4.59 -8.02 8.89
CA GLU A 290 -4.65 -6.61 9.29
C GLU A 290 -6.00 -6.01 8.85
N LEU A 291 -6.57 -5.13 9.68
CA LEU A 291 -7.74 -4.34 9.29
C LEU A 291 -7.26 -3.12 8.48
N MET A 292 -7.68 -3.01 7.22
CA MET A 292 -7.25 -1.93 6.32
C MET A 292 -8.43 -1.25 5.62
N TYR A 293 -8.30 0.03 5.26
CA TYR A 293 -9.18 0.67 4.29
C TYR A 293 -8.79 0.28 2.86
N CYS A 294 -9.69 -0.40 2.16
CA CYS A 294 -9.49 -0.87 0.79
C CYS A 294 -10.46 -0.20 -0.19
N CYS A 295 -9.99 0.05 -1.41
CA CYS A 295 -10.72 0.82 -2.43
C CYS A 295 -11.74 -0.03 -3.20
N LEU A 296 -13.03 0.27 -3.09
CA LEU A 296 -14.10 -0.40 -3.85
C LEU A 296 -14.32 0.18 -5.26
N ALA A 297 -13.36 0.90 -5.83
CA ALA A 297 -13.50 1.49 -7.17
C ALA A 297 -12.76 0.72 -8.27
N ASN A 298 -13.50 0.29 -9.29
CA ASN A 298 -12.95 -0.31 -10.49
C ASN A 298 -12.13 0.71 -11.27
N GLN A 299 -10.89 0.37 -11.64
CA GLN A 299 -10.15 1.11 -12.66
C GLN A 299 -10.42 0.47 -14.03
N PRO A 300 -10.87 1.23 -15.05
CA PRO A 300 -11.00 0.69 -16.39
C PRO A 300 -9.63 0.32 -16.94
N ALA A 301 -9.46 -0.95 -17.34
CA ALA A 301 -8.25 -1.42 -18.01
C ALA A 301 -8.19 -0.88 -19.45
N LEU A 302 -7.03 -0.35 -19.85
CA LEU A 302 -6.75 0.06 -21.22
C LEU A 302 -5.75 -0.91 -21.84
N ASP A 303 -5.99 -1.28 -23.10
CA ASP A 303 -4.99 -1.99 -23.89
C ASP A 303 -3.90 -1.01 -24.34
N MET A 304 -2.78 -1.00 -23.61
CA MET A 304 -1.66 -0.09 -23.89
C MET A 304 -0.89 -0.45 -25.17
N THR A 305 -1.28 -1.49 -25.92
CA THR A 305 -0.68 -1.84 -27.21
C THR A 305 -1.20 -0.99 -28.37
N GLU A 306 -2.29 -0.24 -28.18
CA GLU A 306 -2.80 0.71 -29.18
C GLU A 306 -2.18 2.11 -28.99
N GLU A 307 -1.62 2.68 -30.05
CA GLU A 307 -0.87 3.94 -30.02
C GLU A 307 -1.73 5.15 -29.58
N ASP A 308 -3.03 5.13 -29.91
CA ASP A 308 -4.01 6.16 -29.50
C ASP A 308 -4.38 6.08 -28.01
N ASN A 309 -4.03 4.99 -27.31
CA ASN A 309 -4.40 4.79 -25.90
C ASN A 309 -3.49 5.54 -24.92
N VAL A 310 -2.35 6.11 -25.34
CA VAL A 310 -1.49 6.91 -24.44
C VAL A 310 -2.18 8.21 -24.00
N ALA A 311 -2.62 9.03 -24.96
CA ALA A 311 -3.34 10.29 -24.64
C ALA A 311 -4.68 10.01 -23.93
N LYS A 312 -5.33 8.90 -24.28
CA LYS A 312 -6.54 8.42 -23.61
C LYS A 312 -6.26 7.97 -22.18
N ALA A 313 -5.11 7.34 -21.92
CA ALA A 313 -4.68 6.92 -20.60
C ALA A 313 -4.40 8.12 -19.69
N GLU A 314 -3.77 9.17 -20.20
CA GLU A 314 -3.57 10.42 -19.45
C GLU A 314 -4.90 11.09 -19.09
N GLN A 315 -5.82 11.21 -20.05
CA GLN A 315 -7.16 11.76 -19.79
C GLN A 315 -7.93 10.92 -18.76
N LEU A 316 -7.89 9.59 -18.90
CA LEU A 316 -8.55 8.68 -17.97
C LEU A 316 -7.89 8.70 -16.59
N ALA A 317 -6.57 8.87 -16.49
CA ALA A 317 -5.89 9.04 -15.22
C ALA A 317 -6.32 10.35 -14.52
N GLU A 318 -6.45 11.45 -15.26
CA GLU A 318 -6.93 12.72 -14.71
C GLU A 318 -8.40 12.64 -14.24
N GLU A 319 -9.27 12.03 -15.04
CA GLU A 319 -10.67 11.78 -14.67
C GLU A 319 -10.78 10.84 -13.47
N TYR A 320 -10.00 9.75 -13.49
CA TYR A 320 -9.92 8.80 -12.41
C TYR A 320 -9.49 9.49 -11.13
N ASN A 321 -8.43 10.32 -11.14
CA ASN A 321 -7.96 11.06 -9.96
C ASN A 321 -9.04 11.95 -9.35
N LYS A 322 -9.88 12.61 -10.17
CA LYS A 322 -10.98 13.48 -9.69
C LYS A 322 -12.21 12.71 -9.22
N THR A 323 -12.41 11.49 -9.73
CA THR A 323 -13.60 10.67 -9.45
C THR A 323 -13.59 10.16 -8.01
N PRO A 324 -14.63 10.43 -7.21
CA PRO A 324 -14.77 9.87 -5.87
C PRO A 324 -14.79 8.35 -5.88
N LYS A 325 -14.09 7.75 -4.93
CA LYS A 325 -13.94 6.31 -4.71
C LYS A 325 -14.34 5.99 -3.29
N THR A 326 -14.99 4.87 -3.10
CA THR A 326 -15.34 4.39 -1.77
C THR A 326 -14.20 3.57 -1.21
N PHE A 327 -13.81 3.86 0.02
CA PHE A 327 -12.89 3.04 0.81
C PHE A 327 -13.62 2.53 2.04
N GLU A 328 -13.52 1.22 2.28
CA GLU A 328 -14.21 0.56 3.39
C GLU A 328 -13.24 -0.31 4.19
N PRO A 329 -13.48 -0.51 5.50
CA PRO A 329 -12.63 -1.33 6.33
C PRO A 329 -12.82 -2.80 5.94
N MET A 330 -11.71 -3.50 5.72
CA MET A 330 -11.69 -4.91 5.36
C MET A 330 -10.70 -5.65 6.25
N TRP A 331 -11.07 -6.86 6.66
CA TRP A 331 -10.12 -7.82 7.21
C TRP A 331 -9.30 -8.41 6.07
N CYS A 332 -8.02 -8.06 6.00
CA CYS A 332 -7.13 -8.49 4.93
C CYS A 332 -6.21 -9.60 5.44
N PHE A 333 -6.45 -10.80 4.95
CA PHE A 333 -5.69 -12.02 5.25
C PHE A 333 -4.58 -12.15 4.22
N GLU A 334 -3.35 -11.81 4.63
CA GLU A 334 -2.16 -11.86 3.78
C GLU A 334 -1.78 -13.31 3.52
N ILE A 335 -1.73 -13.71 2.25
CA ILE A 335 -1.36 -15.05 1.82
C ILE A 335 0.15 -15.20 1.96
N ASN A 336 0.58 -16.23 2.66
CA ASN A 336 1.98 -16.62 2.74
C ASN A 336 2.44 -17.07 1.34
N GLY A 337 3.35 -16.32 0.74
CA GLY A 337 3.80 -16.57 -0.63
C GLY A 337 4.34 -17.98 -0.81
N GLY A 338 3.69 -18.76 -1.69
CA GLY A 338 4.25 -20.00 -2.22
C GLY A 338 5.33 -19.72 -3.27
N ASP A 339 6.12 -20.75 -3.63
CA ASP A 339 7.12 -20.70 -4.70
C ASP A 339 6.52 -20.14 -6.02
N GLY A 340 6.57 -18.83 -6.23
CA GLY A 340 5.93 -18.16 -7.37
C GLY A 340 5.47 -16.73 -7.14
N ALA A 341 5.30 -16.27 -5.90
CA ALA A 341 5.06 -14.85 -5.62
C ALA A 341 6.25 -14.03 -6.15
N SER A 342 5.98 -13.01 -6.97
CA SER A 342 7.02 -12.05 -7.35
C SER A 342 7.55 -11.39 -6.08
N GLU A 343 8.89 -11.29 -5.97
CA GLU A 343 9.53 -10.66 -4.81
C GLU A 343 8.89 -9.29 -4.54
N GLY A 344 8.20 -9.16 -3.39
CA GLY A 344 7.62 -7.91 -2.91
C GLY A 344 6.14 -7.64 -3.24
N ALA A 345 5.44 -8.50 -3.98
CA ALA A 345 3.98 -8.39 -4.14
C ALA A 345 3.25 -9.18 -3.05
N LYS A 346 2.41 -8.50 -2.25
CA LYS A 346 1.53 -9.16 -1.29
C LYS A 346 0.18 -9.49 -1.92
N GLU A 347 -0.25 -10.71 -1.69
CA GLU A 347 -1.59 -11.18 -2.06
C GLU A 347 -2.44 -11.33 -0.80
N TYR A 348 -3.72 -11.00 -0.93
CA TYR A 348 -4.68 -11.03 0.16
C TYR A 348 -5.96 -11.76 -0.26
N ILE A 349 -6.58 -12.39 0.74
CA ILE A 349 -8.02 -12.63 0.75
C ILE A 349 -8.63 -11.61 1.71
N LYS A 350 -9.68 -10.92 1.29
CA LYS A 350 -10.26 -9.80 2.05
C LYS A 350 -11.72 -10.09 2.36
N VAL A 351 -12.14 -9.79 3.59
CA VAL A 351 -13.55 -9.81 4.00
C VAL A 351 -13.94 -8.37 4.35
N ASN A 352 -14.91 -7.79 3.64
CA ASN A 352 -15.41 -6.46 3.98
C ASN A 352 -16.03 -6.49 5.37
N ALA A 353 -15.54 -5.64 6.27
CA ALA A 353 -15.96 -5.66 7.66
C ALA A 353 -17.34 -5.02 7.87
N LEU A 354 -18.00 -4.51 6.84
CA LEU A 354 -19.34 -3.91 6.91
C LEU A 354 -20.45 -4.84 6.43
N ASP A 355 -20.19 -5.61 5.38
CA ASP A 355 -21.20 -6.46 4.74
C ASP A 355 -20.77 -7.92 4.55
N GLY A 356 -19.49 -8.27 4.78
CA GLY A 356 -18.99 -9.63 4.70
C GLY A 356 -18.59 -10.07 3.30
N GLU A 357 -18.68 -9.20 2.29
CA GLU A 357 -18.28 -9.56 0.93
C GLU A 357 -16.81 -9.99 0.87
N VAL A 358 -16.55 -11.10 0.17
CA VAL A 358 -15.20 -11.70 0.05
C VAL A 358 -14.56 -11.32 -1.28
N PHE A 359 -13.33 -10.84 -1.20
CA PHE A 359 -12.48 -10.49 -2.33
C PHE A 359 -11.20 -11.33 -2.30
N VAL A 360 -10.70 -11.67 -3.48
CA VAL A 360 -9.45 -12.41 -3.64
C VAL A 360 -8.57 -11.62 -4.60
N ASP A 361 -7.32 -11.43 -4.24
CA ASP A 361 -6.36 -10.78 -5.11
C ASP A 361 -6.11 -11.60 -6.38
N VAL A 362 -5.92 -10.92 -7.51
CA VAL A 362 -5.64 -11.54 -8.81
C VAL A 362 -4.16 -11.32 -9.11
N SER A 363 -3.39 -12.42 -9.14
CA SER A 363 -1.98 -12.47 -9.51
C SER A 363 -1.75 -12.39 -11.01
#